data_AF-A0AA40T320-F1
#
_entry.id   AF-A0AA40T320-F1
#
_cell.length_a   1.000
_cell.length_b   1.000
_cell.length_c   1.000
_cell.angle_alpha   90.00
_cell.angle_beta   90.00
_cell.angle_gamma   90.00
#
_symmetry.space_group_name_H-M   'P 1'
#
loop_
_entity.id
_entity.type
_entity.pdbx_description
1 polymer ?
#
loop_
_entity_poly.entity_id
_entity_poly.type
_entity_poly.pdbx_seq_one_letter_code
_entity_poly.pdbx_strand_id
1 'polypeptide(L)' 'MVKYIDLSKFWTEEKDLSIETAHEKTGLNRRTLSSAKKGLLDRCQIDTLFKLKDLASDLAGREVSFDEIFKDDQA' A
#
# COMPACT_ATOMS: atom_id res chain seq x y z
N MET A 1 20.06 1.35 -0.07
CA MET A 1 18.85 0.63 0.39
C MET A 1 17.73 0.89 -0.59
N VAL A 2 17.14 -0.17 -1.15
CA VAL A 2 15.87 -0.05 -1.88
C VAL A 2 14.78 0.08 -0.82
N LYS A 3 13.93 1.11 -0.92
CA LYS A 3 12.74 1.22 -0.10
C LYS A 3 11.58 0.68 -0.90
N TYR A 4 10.92 -0.35 -0.39
CA TYR A 4 9.70 -0.90 -0.96
C TYR A 4 8.49 -0.30 -0.24
N ILE A 5 7.35 -0.27 -0.93
CA ILE A 5 6.08 0.09 -0.34
C ILE A 5 5.42 -1.19 0.18
N ASP A 6 5.16 -1.22 1.48
CA ASP A 6 4.58 -2.34 2.21
C ASP A 6 3.29 -1.93 2.93
N LEU A 7 2.17 -2.32 2.33
CA LEU A 7 0.84 -2.15 2.90
C LEU A 7 0.35 -3.38 3.66
N SER A 8 1.12 -4.47 3.72
CA SER A 8 0.69 -5.74 4.34
C SER A 8 0.21 -5.55 5.79
N LYS A 9 0.85 -4.64 6.52
CA LYS A 9 0.55 -4.31 7.92
C LYS A 9 -0.83 -3.68 8.11
N PHE A 10 -1.32 -2.96 7.11
CA PHE A 10 -2.64 -2.32 7.13
C PHE A 10 -3.70 -3.21 6.50
N TRP A 11 -3.27 -4.13 5.64
CA TRP A 11 -4.12 -4.98 4.83
C TRP A 11 -4.40 -6.33 5.50
N THR A 12 -4.95 -6.28 6.73
CA THR A 12 -5.23 -7.47 7.53
C THR A 12 -6.48 -8.22 7.06
N GLU A 13 -6.59 -9.50 7.40
CA GLU A 13 -7.77 -10.33 7.12
C GLU A 13 -9.04 -9.75 7.78
N GLU A 14 -8.90 -9.08 8.92
CA GLU A 14 -10.02 -8.41 9.62
C GLU A 14 -10.63 -7.26 8.81
N LYS A 15 -9.85 -6.64 7.91
CA LYS A 15 -10.33 -5.55 7.04
C LYS A 15 -11.00 -6.08 5.77
N ASP A 16 -10.88 -7.38 5.48
CA ASP A 16 -11.43 -8.12 4.33
C ASP A 16 -11.42 -7.37 2.98
N LEU A 17 -10.46 -6.45 2.79
CA LEU A 17 -10.45 -5.60 1.61
C LEU A 17 -9.89 -6.42 0.44
N SER A 18 -10.73 -6.70 -0.55
CA SER A 18 -10.26 -7.36 -1.77
C SER A 18 -9.38 -6.42 -2.60
N ILE A 19 -8.47 -6.97 -3.40
CA ILE A 19 -7.68 -6.18 -4.36
C ILE A 19 -8.59 -5.49 -5.38
N GLU A 20 -9.75 -6.08 -5.69
CA GLU A 20 -10.74 -5.50 -6.57
C GLU A 20 -11.39 -4.25 -5.97
N THR A 21 -11.84 -4.33 -4.72
CA THR A 21 -12.42 -3.17 -4.02
C THR A 21 -11.40 -2.04 -3.87
N ALA A 22 -10.13 -2.37 -3.60
CA ALA A 22 -9.07 -1.37 -3.54
C ALA A 22 -8.76 -0.75 -4.92
N HIS A 23 -8.88 -1.54 -5.99
CA HIS A 23 -8.77 -1.04 -7.37
C HIS A 23 -9.88 -0.04 -7.69
N GLU A 24 -11.13 -0.35 -7.32
CA GLU A 24 -12.27 0.55 -7.51
C GLU A 24 -12.12 1.85 -6.71
N LYS A 25 -11.62 1.78 -5.46
CA LYS A 25 -11.42 2.95 -4.60
C LYS A 25 -10.29 3.88 -5.07
N THR A 26 -9.15 3.30 -5.44
CA THR A 26 -7.92 4.08 -5.71
C THR A 26 -7.72 4.38 -7.20
N GLY A 27 -8.37 3.60 -8.08
CA GLY A 27 -8.09 3.57 -9.51
C GLY A 27 -6.71 3.03 -9.86
N LEU A 28 -5.98 2.44 -8.90
CA LEU A 28 -4.66 1.85 -9.15
C LEU A 28 -4.79 0.46 -9.77
N ASN A 29 -3.86 0.12 -10.65
CA ASN A 29 -3.85 -1.20 -11.26
C ASN A 29 -3.73 -2.32 -10.21
N ARG A 30 -4.49 -3.41 -10.42
CA ARG A 30 -4.50 -4.59 -9.53
C ARG A 30 -3.10 -5.15 -9.25
N ARG A 31 -2.18 -5.08 -10.24
CA ARG A 31 -0.78 -5.50 -10.07
C ARG A 31 -0.05 -4.62 -9.05
N THR A 32 -0.21 -3.31 -9.10
CA THR A 32 0.39 -2.35 -8.15
C THR A 32 -0.13 -2.60 -6.74
N LEU A 33 -1.44 -2.76 -6.57
CA LEU A 33 -2.07 -3.05 -5.28
C LEU A 33 -1.61 -4.40 -4.72
N SER A 34 -1.52 -5.43 -5.58
CA SER A 34 -1.02 -6.75 -5.19
C SER A 34 0.45 -6.71 -4.74
N SER A 35 1.31 -5.99 -5.48
CA SER A 35 2.70 -5.80 -5.09
C SER A 35 2.82 -5.02 -3.77
N ALA A 36 2.05 -3.96 -3.58
CA ALA A 36 2.07 -3.18 -2.35
C ALA A 36 1.56 -3.98 -1.14
N LYS A 37 0.49 -4.77 -1.31
CA LYS A 37 -0.02 -5.70 -0.30
C LYS A 37 1.03 -6.74 0.12
N LYS A 38 1.92 -7.13 -0.79
CA LYS A 38 3.01 -8.08 -0.52
C LYS A 38 4.30 -7.43 -0.02
N GLY A 39 4.36 -6.09 0.05
CA GLY A 39 5.61 -5.39 0.36
C GLY A 39 6.68 -5.49 -0.71
N LEU A 40 6.28 -5.72 -1.96
CA LEU A 40 7.17 -5.93 -3.12
C LEU A 40 7.05 -4.80 -4.15
N LEU A 41 6.29 -3.75 -3.85
CA LEU A 41 6.17 -2.62 -4.77
C LEU A 41 7.41 -1.73 -4.65
N ASP A 42 8.16 -1.62 -5.74
CA ASP A 42 9.31 -0.73 -5.86
C ASP A 42 8.88 0.73 -6.09
N ARG A 43 9.79 1.56 -6.60
CA ARG A 43 9.50 2.99 -6.82
C ARG A 43 8.35 3.17 -7.80
N CYS A 44 7.26 3.74 -7.33
CA CYS A 44 6.11 4.12 -8.15
C CYS A 44 6.07 5.62 -8.44
N GLN A 45 5.14 6.01 -9.31
CA GLN A 45 4.81 7.43 -9.54
C GLN A 45 4.33 8.08 -8.23
N ILE A 46 4.55 9.39 -8.10
CA ILE A 46 4.17 10.17 -6.91
C ILE A 46 2.66 10.06 -6.65
N ASP A 47 1.81 10.21 -7.67
CA ASP A 47 0.36 10.04 -7.53
C ASP A 47 -0.04 8.67 -6.99
N THR A 48 0.65 7.61 -7.44
CA THR A 48 0.43 6.26 -6.93
C THR A 48 0.81 6.15 -5.46
N LEU A 49 1.90 6.78 -5.05
CA LEU A 49 2.37 6.77 -3.67
C LEU A 49 1.35 7.45 -2.73
N PHE A 50 0.80 8.61 -3.12
CA PHE A 50 -0.26 9.28 -2.36
C PHE A 50 -1.51 8.41 -2.23
N LYS A 51 -1.98 7.82 -3.33
CA LYS A 51 -3.14 6.91 -3.31
C LYS A 51 -2.93 5.69 -2.42
N LEU A 52 -1.72 5.15 -2.37
CA LEU A 52 -1.38 4.04 -1.48
C LEU A 52 -1.34 4.46 -0.01
N LYS A 53 -0.86 5.68 0.30
CA LYS A 53 -0.90 6.26 1.65
C LYS A 53 -2.33 6.53 2.13
N ASP A 54 -3.17 7.06 1.24
CA ASP A 54 -4.58 7.29 1.55
C ASP A 54 -5.31 5.96 1.81
N LEU A 55 -5.06 4.95 0.96
CA LEU A 55 -5.58 3.61 1.18
C LEU A 55 -5.10 3.00 2.50
N ALA A 56 -3.82 3.17 2.84
CA ALA A 56 -3.27 2.72 4.11
C ALA A 56 -3.95 3.39 5.30
N SER A 57 -4.23 4.69 5.18
CA SER A 57 -4.88 5.49 6.22
C SER A 57 -6.33 5.04 6.44
N ASP A 58 -7.07 4.81 5.35
CA ASP A 58 -8.42 4.24 5.38
C ASP A 58 -8.44 2.86 6.06
N LEU A 59 -7.50 1.98 5.68
CA LEU A 59 -7.36 0.66 6.27
C LEU A 59 -7.01 0.74 7.76
N ALA A 60 -6.08 1.63 8.13
CA ALA A 60 -5.67 1.84 9.52
C ALA A 60 -6.74 2.53 10.39
N GLY A 61 -7.71 3.22 9.78
CA GLY A 61 -8.67 4.06 10.49
C GLY A 61 -8.04 5.31 11.13
N ARG A 62 -6.84 5.69 10.68
CA ARG A 62 -6.10 6.89 11.12
C ARG A 62 -5.19 7.37 10.01
N GLU A 63 -4.71 8.61 10.10
CA GLU A 63 -3.68 9.06 9.19
C GLU A 63 -2.38 8.25 9.37
N VAL A 64 -1.86 7.74 8.26
CA VAL A 64 -0.60 7.00 8.17
C VAL A 64 0.43 7.86 7.45
N SER A 65 1.66 7.90 7.97
CA SER A 65 2.77 8.62 7.35
C SER A 65 3.44 7.80 6.24
N PHE A 66 4.17 8.45 5.34
CA PHE A 66 4.91 7.75 4.29
C PHE A 66 5.96 6.78 4.86
N ASP A 67 6.61 7.14 5.96
CA ASP A 67 7.61 6.29 6.61
C ASP A 67 7.02 4.95 7.07
N GLU A 68 5.75 4.94 7.48
CA GLU A 68 5.07 3.74 7.94
C GLU A 68 4.71 2.76 6.81
N ILE A 69 4.47 3.26 5.60
CA ILE A 69 4.22 2.42 4.41
C ILE A 69 5.52 2.04 3.69
N PHE A 70 6.66 2.58 4.08
CA PHE A 70 7.95 2.17 3.54
C PHE A 70 8.54 1.02 4.37
N LYS A 71 9.19 0.11 3.65
CA LYS A 71 10.01 -0.97 4.21
C LYS A 71 11.40 -0.88 3.62
N ASP A 72 12.41 -0.82 4.49
CA ASP A 72 13.80 -0.97 4.06
C ASP A 72 14.04 -2.42 3.62
N ASP A 73 14.81 -2.58 2.55
CA ASP A 73 15.40 -3.87 2.14
C ASP A 73 16.19 -4.42 3.34
N GLN A 74 15.64 -5.43 4.01
CA GLN A 74 16.38 -6.21 5.01
C GLN A 74 17.42 -7.03 4.24
N ALA A 75 18.65 -6.52 4.22
CA ALA A 75 19.84 -7.26 3.83
C ALA A 75 20.06 -8.48 4.74
#